data_AF-A0A2K3QG31-F1
#
_entry.id   AF-A0A2K3QG31-F1
#
_cell.length_a   1.000
_cell.length_b   1.000
_cell.length_c   1.000
_cell.angle_alpha   90.00
_cell.angle_beta   90.00
_cell.angle_gamma   90.00
#
_symmetry.space_group_name_H-M   'P 1'
#
loop_
_entity.id
_entity.type
_entity.pdbx_description
1 polymer ?
#
loop_
_entity_poly.entity_id
_entity_poly.type
_entity_poly.pdbx_seq_one_letter_code
_entity_poly.pdbx_strand_id
1 'polypeptide(L)'
;MAAETAQPAPAGDAPEKKEQKQQPKDQSKDQPARGEAAAEKKQSNAELKKKQKEEKAARRAAAKAAQPPPPPGAGGQQADAKGGKAKPKQDGSGHVRSASRSVLPPVVKEVKPRVPECFSHLAMARRITITQADKDVNPVVLILGQHMSTFAIADSITRLEATLLAFKKVIDSYTTPHGATFSRHFTSHVLNPQIEYLTACRPMCFSMGNAIRWLKLQISKIDIDLPDSDAKKLLCQSIDNFIHERITLADFVIVKTAADMIEDDEVVLTYAHHHLVERALLHAREDGKQFRVILVDDPYERVGIGHAKKLAAAGVPVAYASDMGALRTTLQEATLVLTAAEAMFSNGAMYARAGTSDIAMLATDMGLRVVALCESINFTERVSIDSLTYNEIDPERSTDEAFRLLFDTTRDKFISVVVTELGNTSAKSVPAILRKLEEL
;
A
#
# COMPACT_ATOMS: atom_id res chain seq x y z
N MET A 1 24.59 73.68 42.26
CA MET A 1 25.79 73.32 41.48
C MET A 1 25.38 72.06 40.70
N ALA A 2 24.98 72.12 39.42
CA ALA A 2 25.73 72.56 38.22
C ALA A 2 26.99 71.69 38.00
N ALA A 3 27.31 71.09 36.85
CA ALA A 3 26.73 71.04 35.49
C ALA A 3 27.38 69.85 34.70
N GLU A 4 27.02 69.36 33.49
CA GLU A 4 25.92 69.63 32.54
C GLU A 4 25.78 68.57 31.39
N THR A 5 24.79 68.77 30.49
CA THR A 5 24.61 68.50 29.01
C THR A 5 25.59 67.65 28.15
N ALA A 6 25.25 67.14 26.93
CA ALA A 6 23.98 66.94 26.18
C ALA A 6 24.14 65.98 24.96
N GLN A 7 23.00 65.60 24.35
CA GLN A 7 22.80 65.13 22.95
C GLN A 7 23.11 66.27 21.90
N PRO A 8 23.10 66.11 20.54
CA PRO A 8 22.30 65.17 19.71
C PRO A 8 22.93 64.67 18.37
N ALA A 9 22.11 64.02 17.52
CA ALA A 9 22.33 63.81 16.07
C ALA A 9 21.77 65.01 15.25
N PRO A 10 22.14 65.26 13.96
CA PRO A 10 21.46 64.59 12.83
C PRO A 10 22.20 64.47 11.45
N ALA A 11 21.61 63.66 10.54
CA ALA A 11 21.47 63.72 9.06
C ALA A 11 22.53 64.30 8.05
N GLY A 12 22.64 63.63 6.88
CA GLY A 12 23.23 64.11 5.59
C GLY A 12 24.69 63.68 5.33
N ASP A 13 25.18 63.41 4.11
CA ASP A 13 24.62 63.48 2.73
C ASP A 13 25.41 62.49 1.78
N ALA A 14 25.05 62.38 0.50
CA ALA A 14 25.60 61.43 -0.49
C ALA A 14 26.96 61.84 -1.12
N PRO A 15 27.57 60.99 -1.98
CA PRO A 15 27.66 61.39 -3.39
C PRO A 15 27.49 60.27 -4.45
N GLU A 16 27.23 60.69 -5.69
CA GLU A 16 26.90 59.87 -6.87
C GLU A 16 28.11 59.29 -7.65
N LYS A 17 27.86 58.27 -8.50
CA LYS A 17 28.05 58.37 -9.98
C LYS A 17 27.66 57.10 -10.77
N LYS A 18 26.89 57.31 -11.86
CA LYS A 18 26.96 56.70 -13.23
C LYS A 18 27.07 55.17 -13.39
N GLU A 19 26.43 54.48 -14.33
CA GLU A 19 25.53 54.77 -15.47
C GLU A 19 24.81 53.43 -15.86
N GLN A 20 23.98 53.23 -16.89
CA GLN A 20 23.62 53.98 -18.10
C GLN A 20 22.14 53.71 -18.51
N LYS A 21 21.80 53.64 -19.82
CA LYS A 21 20.52 53.19 -20.40
C LYS A 21 20.75 52.51 -21.75
N GLN A 22 20.02 51.43 -22.07
CA GLN A 22 19.73 51.02 -23.45
C GLN A 22 18.29 50.48 -23.58
N GLN A 23 17.68 50.74 -24.75
CA GLN A 23 16.35 50.28 -25.18
C GLN A 23 16.46 48.93 -25.91
N PRO A 24 15.32 48.24 -26.15
CA PRO A 24 15.05 47.76 -27.50
C PRO A 24 13.72 48.28 -28.09
N LYS A 25 13.60 48.11 -29.41
CA LYS A 25 12.51 48.60 -30.27
C LYS A 25 11.37 47.59 -30.42
N ASP A 26 10.14 48.10 -30.32
CA ASP A 26 9.13 48.13 -31.40
C ASP A 26 9.03 46.90 -32.35
N GLN A 27 7.88 46.20 -32.31
CA GLN A 27 6.88 46.24 -33.40
C GLN A 27 5.66 45.34 -33.13
N SER A 28 4.46 45.91 -33.33
CA SER A 28 3.19 45.16 -33.43
C SER A 28 2.25 45.83 -34.44
N LYS A 29 1.82 45.08 -35.48
CA LYS A 29 0.55 45.28 -36.23
C LYS A 29 0.38 44.29 -37.40
N ASP A 30 -0.70 43.51 -37.36
CA ASP A 30 -1.51 43.07 -38.51
C ASP A 30 -1.94 44.28 -39.39
N GLN A 31 -2.34 44.22 -40.68
CA GLN A 31 -2.58 43.20 -41.73
C GLN A 31 -2.65 43.97 -43.09
N PRO A 32 -2.66 43.39 -44.33
CA PRO A 32 -3.70 42.44 -44.79
C PRO A 32 -3.39 41.43 -45.96
N ALA A 33 -4.27 40.43 -46.07
CA ALA A 33 -4.77 39.69 -47.27
C ALA A 33 -3.90 39.45 -48.53
N ARG A 34 -3.80 38.17 -48.96
CA ARG A 34 -4.60 37.52 -50.05
C ARG A 34 -3.86 36.31 -50.68
N GLY A 35 -4.52 35.15 -50.80
CA GLY A 35 -4.01 34.00 -51.56
C GLY A 35 -4.59 32.64 -51.12
N GLU A 36 -5.39 32.00 -51.97
CA GLU A 36 -6.07 30.71 -51.71
C GLU A 36 -5.24 29.51 -52.19
N ALA A 37 -5.33 28.36 -51.50
CA ALA A 37 -5.54 27.03 -52.12
C ALA A 37 -5.59 25.87 -51.10
N ALA A 38 -6.39 24.85 -51.43
CA ALA A 38 -6.35 23.46 -50.92
C ALA A 38 -6.54 23.19 -49.41
N ALA A 39 -7.79 22.96 -49.00
CA ALA A 39 -8.11 22.35 -47.71
C ALA A 39 -8.41 20.84 -47.83
N GLU A 40 -7.51 19.98 -47.35
CA GLU A 40 -7.81 18.55 -47.12
C GLU A 40 -8.27 18.31 -45.68
N LYS A 41 -9.50 17.82 -45.51
CA LYS A 41 -10.06 17.48 -44.19
C LYS A 41 -9.49 16.15 -43.67
N LYS A 42 -8.59 16.20 -42.70
CA LYS A 42 -8.24 15.01 -41.90
C LYS A 42 -9.43 14.62 -41.00
N GLN A 43 -10.00 13.44 -41.27
CA GLN A 43 -11.07 12.84 -40.44
C GLN A 43 -10.56 12.52 -39.02
N SER A 44 -11.45 12.59 -38.03
CA SER A 44 -11.04 12.39 -36.63
C SER A 44 -10.83 10.90 -36.28
N ASN A 45 -9.98 10.63 -35.29
CA ASN A 45 -9.68 9.27 -34.82
C ASN A 45 -10.91 8.47 -34.35
N ALA A 46 -12.04 9.12 -34.06
CA ALA A 46 -13.30 8.45 -33.72
C ALA A 46 -13.95 7.77 -34.94
N GLU A 47 -13.91 8.40 -36.11
CA GLU A 47 -14.53 7.90 -37.34
C GLU A 47 -13.76 6.69 -37.91
N LEU A 48 -12.43 6.73 -37.82
CA LEU A 48 -11.55 5.60 -38.18
C LEU A 48 -11.82 4.36 -37.32
N LYS A 49 -11.97 4.52 -36.01
CA LYS A 49 -12.31 3.41 -35.10
C LYS A 49 -13.71 2.84 -35.36
N LYS A 50 -14.67 3.67 -35.78
CA LYS A 50 -16.02 3.22 -36.14
C LYS A 50 -16.00 2.35 -37.41
N LYS A 51 -15.37 2.84 -38.48
CA LYS A 51 -15.21 2.09 -39.75
C LYS A 51 -14.53 0.73 -39.56
N GLN A 52 -13.43 0.67 -38.80
CA GLN A 52 -12.73 -0.60 -38.52
C GLN A 52 -13.60 -1.62 -37.75
N LYS A 53 -14.51 -1.14 -36.89
CA LYS A 53 -15.42 -2.02 -36.12
C LYS A 53 -16.55 -2.57 -37.00
N GLU A 54 -17.06 -1.75 -37.91
CA GLU A 54 -18.08 -2.11 -38.90
C GLU A 54 -17.51 -3.10 -39.94
N GLU A 55 -16.30 -2.86 -40.45
CA GLU A 55 -15.60 -3.77 -41.37
C GLU A 55 -15.33 -5.15 -40.75
N LYS A 56 -14.89 -5.19 -39.48
CA LYS A 56 -14.66 -6.44 -38.75
C LYS A 56 -15.97 -7.21 -38.45
N ALA A 57 -17.09 -6.51 -38.33
CA ALA A 57 -18.41 -7.11 -38.22
C ALA A 57 -18.89 -7.69 -39.57
N ALA A 58 -18.74 -6.95 -40.66
CA ALA A 58 -19.06 -7.40 -42.02
C ALA A 58 -18.26 -8.65 -42.41
N ARG A 59 -16.96 -8.69 -42.10
CA ARG A 59 -16.08 -9.85 -42.36
C ARG A 59 -16.48 -11.10 -41.55
N ARG A 60 -17.06 -10.94 -40.36
CA ARG A 60 -17.64 -12.06 -39.57
C ARG A 60 -18.99 -12.53 -40.12
N ALA A 61 -19.80 -11.63 -40.69
CA ALA A 61 -21.05 -12.00 -41.36
C ALA A 61 -20.77 -12.81 -42.64
N ALA A 62 -19.82 -12.35 -43.48
CA ALA A 62 -19.42 -13.05 -44.70
C ALA A 62 -18.89 -14.47 -44.42
N ALA A 63 -18.10 -14.66 -43.35
CA ALA A 63 -17.58 -15.97 -42.96
C ALA A 63 -18.67 -16.97 -42.54
N LYS A 64 -19.84 -16.51 -42.08
CA LYS A 64 -20.99 -17.37 -41.76
C LYS A 64 -21.83 -17.77 -42.97
N ALA A 65 -21.66 -17.12 -44.13
CA ALA A 65 -22.41 -17.42 -45.35
C ALA A 65 -21.75 -18.50 -46.24
N ALA A 66 -20.57 -19.01 -45.86
CA ALA A 66 -19.71 -19.85 -46.71
C ALA A 66 -19.61 -21.33 -46.28
N GLN A 67 -20.57 -21.85 -45.48
CA GLN A 67 -20.63 -23.28 -45.12
C GLN A 67 -21.77 -24.00 -45.87
N PRO A 68 -21.51 -25.15 -46.53
CA PRO A 68 -22.55 -25.91 -47.21
C PRO A 68 -23.39 -26.78 -46.24
N PRO A 69 -24.66 -27.09 -46.59
CA PRO A 69 -25.56 -27.89 -45.75
C PRO A 69 -25.32 -29.40 -45.86
N PRO A 70 -25.70 -30.21 -44.84
CA PRO A 70 -25.66 -31.67 -44.88
C PRO A 70 -26.88 -32.28 -45.63
N PRO A 71 -26.79 -33.53 -46.12
CA PRO A 71 -27.82 -34.17 -46.95
C PRO A 71 -28.98 -34.80 -46.13
N PRO A 72 -30.16 -35.05 -46.75
CA PRO A 72 -31.38 -35.47 -46.05
C PRO A 72 -31.79 -36.95 -46.19
N GLY A 73 -32.50 -37.48 -45.19
CA GLY A 73 -33.25 -38.75 -45.20
C GLY A 73 -33.08 -39.56 -43.88
N ALA A 74 -34.08 -40.25 -43.32
CA ALA A 74 -35.52 -40.32 -43.62
C ALA A 74 -36.31 -40.91 -42.42
N GLY A 75 -37.56 -40.48 -42.18
CA GLY A 75 -38.59 -41.12 -41.33
C GLY A 75 -38.33 -41.20 -39.81
N GLY A 76 -39.32 -41.18 -38.90
CA GLY A 76 -40.77 -40.94 -39.05
C GLY A 76 -41.54 -41.31 -37.76
N GLN A 77 -42.69 -40.64 -37.51
CA GLN A 77 -43.82 -41.06 -36.63
C GLN A 77 -43.56 -41.27 -35.11
N GLN A 78 -44.29 -40.57 -34.22
CA GLN A 78 -45.50 -41.02 -33.46
C GLN A 78 -45.27 -42.21 -32.50
N ALA A 79 -45.91 -42.34 -31.33
CA ALA A 79 -46.61 -41.40 -30.44
C ALA A 79 -46.94 -42.12 -29.10
N ASP A 80 -47.06 -41.35 -28.02
CA ASP A 80 -47.97 -41.57 -26.87
C ASP A 80 -47.91 -42.78 -25.90
N ALA A 81 -48.57 -42.53 -24.75
CA ALA A 81 -49.21 -43.48 -23.80
C ALA A 81 -48.41 -44.18 -22.67
N LYS A 82 -48.53 -43.58 -21.47
CA LYS A 82 -49.05 -44.16 -20.20
C LYS A 82 -48.74 -45.63 -19.81
N GLY A 83 -48.26 -45.81 -18.57
CA GLY A 83 -48.55 -47.00 -17.76
C GLY A 83 -47.68 -47.14 -16.51
N GLY A 84 -48.25 -47.03 -15.31
CA GLY A 84 -47.52 -47.25 -14.05
C GLY A 84 -47.97 -48.52 -13.31
N LYS A 85 -47.18 -48.97 -12.32
CA LYS A 85 -47.61 -49.79 -11.17
C LYS A 85 -46.53 -49.86 -10.10
N ALA A 86 -46.91 -50.20 -8.87
CA ALA A 86 -46.05 -50.19 -7.69
C ALA A 86 -45.99 -51.56 -6.99
N LYS A 87 -44.80 -51.90 -6.45
CA LYS A 87 -44.49 -52.80 -5.31
C LYS A 87 -44.98 -54.28 -5.40
N PRO A 88 -44.35 -55.27 -4.69
CA PRO A 88 -43.89 -55.19 -3.29
C PRO A 88 -42.51 -55.82 -2.94
N LYS A 89 -42.21 -55.88 -1.63
CA LYS A 89 -41.04 -56.51 -0.98
C LYS A 89 -40.99 -58.03 -1.15
N GLN A 90 -39.79 -58.62 -1.00
CA GLN A 90 -39.57 -59.69 -0.01
C GLN A 90 -38.11 -59.76 0.48
N ASP A 91 -37.90 -60.31 1.67
CA ASP A 91 -36.62 -60.34 2.41
C ASP A 91 -35.62 -61.40 1.93
N GLY A 92 -34.33 -61.18 2.22
CA GLY A 92 -33.24 -62.15 2.01
C GLY A 92 -32.04 -61.82 2.90
N SER A 93 -31.72 -62.70 3.83
CA SER A 93 -30.78 -62.45 4.92
C SER A 93 -29.31 -62.73 4.56
N GLY A 94 -28.43 -61.81 4.99
CA GLY A 94 -27.08 -62.13 5.47
C GLY A 94 -25.98 -62.37 4.43
N HIS A 95 -25.05 -61.42 4.34
CA HIS A 95 -23.63 -61.72 4.58
C HIS A 95 -22.87 -60.47 5.04
N VAL A 96 -22.06 -60.63 6.08
CA VAL A 96 -21.24 -59.55 6.64
C VAL A 96 -20.04 -59.31 5.73
N ARG A 97 -19.89 -58.09 5.21
CA ARG A 97 -18.59 -57.54 4.80
C ARG A 97 -18.39 -56.20 5.47
N SER A 98 -17.39 -56.15 6.35
CA SER A 98 -16.88 -54.92 6.93
C SER A 98 -16.33 -54.04 5.81
N ALA A 99 -17.11 -53.04 5.40
CA ALA A 99 -16.62 -51.94 4.59
C ALA A 99 -16.19 -50.83 5.56
N SER A 100 -14.88 -50.67 5.73
CA SER A 100 -14.29 -49.56 6.48
C SER A 100 -14.73 -48.23 5.86
N ARG A 101 -15.75 -47.61 6.45
CA ARG A 101 -16.28 -46.31 6.01
C ARG A 101 -15.25 -45.25 6.35
N SER A 102 -14.39 -44.92 5.39
CA SER A 102 -13.50 -43.77 5.48
C SER A 102 -14.35 -42.52 5.65
N VAL A 103 -14.41 -42.03 6.90
CA VAL A 103 -14.99 -40.72 7.20
C VAL A 103 -13.99 -39.70 6.70
N LEU A 104 -14.07 -39.38 5.41
CA LEU A 104 -13.52 -38.13 4.90
C LEU A 104 -14.15 -37.01 5.74
N PRO A 105 -13.35 -36.10 6.34
CA PRO A 105 -13.92 -34.96 7.03
C PRO A 105 -14.81 -34.18 6.05
N PRO A 106 -15.91 -33.56 6.53
CA PRO A 106 -16.79 -32.82 5.65
C PRO A 106 -15.98 -31.74 4.93
N VAL A 107 -15.99 -31.78 3.60
CA VAL A 107 -15.39 -30.72 2.78
C VAL A 107 -16.15 -29.44 3.11
N VAL A 108 -15.54 -28.60 3.94
CA VAL A 108 -16.00 -27.24 4.17
C VAL A 108 -16.05 -26.60 2.80
N LYS A 109 -17.26 -26.23 2.34
CA LYS A 109 -17.39 -25.42 1.12
C LYS A 109 -16.60 -24.15 1.36
N GLU A 110 -15.49 -23.98 0.63
CA GLU A 110 -14.81 -22.70 0.56
C GLU A 110 -15.82 -21.67 0.07
N VAL A 111 -16.32 -20.85 1.01
CA VAL A 111 -17.09 -19.66 0.69
C VAL A 111 -16.10 -18.72 0.04
N LYS A 112 -16.07 -18.71 -1.30
CA LYS A 112 -15.20 -17.79 -2.03
C LYS A 112 -15.56 -16.37 -1.60
N PRO A 113 -14.58 -15.56 -1.13
CA PRO A 113 -14.88 -14.19 -0.74
C PRO A 113 -15.47 -13.45 -1.93
N ARG A 114 -16.60 -12.82 -1.70
CA ARG A 114 -17.28 -11.96 -2.66
C ARG A 114 -17.28 -10.54 -2.11
N VAL A 115 -17.30 -9.60 -3.04
CA VAL A 115 -17.30 -8.16 -2.79
C VAL A 115 -18.46 -7.60 -3.63
N PRO A 116 -19.36 -6.77 -3.07
CA PRO A 116 -20.44 -6.16 -3.84
C PRO A 116 -19.88 -5.32 -5.01
N GLU A 117 -20.62 -5.26 -6.13
CA GLU A 117 -20.14 -4.63 -7.38
C GLU A 117 -19.69 -3.17 -7.20
N CYS A 118 -20.38 -2.41 -6.34
CA CYS A 118 -20.04 -1.02 -5.97
C CYS A 118 -18.71 -0.87 -5.22
N PHE A 119 -18.11 -1.96 -4.74
CA PHE A 119 -16.80 -2.01 -4.09
C PHE A 119 -15.78 -2.85 -4.89
N SER A 120 -16.08 -3.21 -6.13
CA SER A 120 -15.22 -4.04 -6.99
C SER A 120 -13.85 -3.43 -7.33
N HIS A 121 -13.64 -2.15 -7.05
CA HIS A 121 -12.34 -1.47 -7.14
C HIS A 121 -11.42 -1.75 -5.95
N LEU A 122 -11.97 -2.20 -4.81
CA LEU A 122 -11.18 -2.54 -3.63
C LEU A 122 -10.38 -3.81 -3.87
N ALA A 123 -9.14 -3.80 -3.41
CA ALA A 123 -8.22 -4.90 -3.60
C ALA A 123 -8.29 -5.89 -2.44
N MET A 124 -7.94 -7.15 -2.69
CA MET A 124 -8.01 -8.24 -1.72
C MET A 124 -6.86 -9.22 -2.01
N ALA A 125 -6.23 -9.74 -0.95
CA ALA A 125 -5.20 -10.77 -1.06
C ALA A 125 -5.74 -12.04 -1.75
N ARG A 126 -4.88 -12.70 -2.53
CA ARG A 126 -5.21 -13.92 -3.28
C ARG A 126 -4.14 -14.97 -3.04
N ARG A 127 -4.56 -16.13 -2.55
CA ARG A 127 -3.69 -17.32 -2.40
C ARG A 127 -3.50 -17.95 -3.78
N ILE A 128 -2.49 -17.50 -4.52
CA ILE A 128 -2.12 -18.06 -5.84
C ILE A 128 -1.37 -19.37 -5.60
N THR A 129 -1.80 -20.48 -6.21
CA THR A 129 -1.07 -21.74 -6.07
C THR A 129 0.26 -21.67 -6.82
N ILE A 130 1.34 -22.24 -6.28
CA ILE A 130 2.68 -22.25 -6.91
C ILE A 130 2.64 -22.75 -8.37
N THR A 131 1.77 -23.71 -8.69
CA THR A 131 1.57 -24.24 -10.06
C THR A 131 0.87 -23.29 -11.04
N GLN A 132 0.33 -22.18 -10.56
CA GLN A 132 -0.34 -21.13 -11.35
C GLN A 132 0.54 -19.88 -11.53
N ALA A 133 1.68 -19.81 -10.84
CA ALA A 133 2.63 -18.73 -11.01
C ALA A 133 3.39 -18.86 -12.34
N ASP A 134 3.88 -17.73 -12.86
CA ASP A 134 4.73 -17.76 -14.05
C ASP A 134 6.08 -18.45 -13.74
N LYS A 135 6.64 -19.13 -14.75
CA LYS A 135 7.93 -19.81 -14.65
C LYS A 135 9.09 -18.83 -14.46
N ASP A 136 8.89 -17.58 -14.89
CA ASP A 136 9.87 -16.51 -14.74
C ASP A 136 9.91 -15.92 -13.32
N VAL A 137 9.02 -16.35 -12.41
CA VAL A 137 9.04 -15.94 -10.99
C VAL A 137 10.06 -16.78 -10.20
N ASN A 138 10.99 -16.10 -9.53
CA ASN A 138 12.04 -16.73 -8.74
C ASN A 138 11.45 -17.45 -7.50
N PRO A 139 11.92 -18.65 -7.12
CA PRO A 139 11.41 -19.40 -5.97
C PRO A 139 11.35 -18.63 -4.64
N VAL A 140 12.28 -17.70 -4.39
CA VAL A 140 12.27 -16.85 -3.19
C VAL A 140 11.06 -15.90 -3.21
N VAL A 141 10.75 -15.34 -4.38
CA VAL A 141 9.60 -14.46 -4.58
C VAL A 141 8.29 -15.25 -4.50
N LEU A 142 8.26 -16.49 -5.00
CA LEU A 142 7.11 -17.39 -4.83
C LEU A 142 6.74 -17.58 -3.36
N ILE A 143 7.73 -17.93 -2.52
CA ILE A 143 7.57 -18.12 -1.06
C ILE A 143 7.12 -16.81 -0.39
N LEU A 144 7.74 -15.67 -0.75
CA LEU A 144 7.37 -14.36 -0.23
C LEU A 144 5.90 -14.03 -0.52
N GLY A 145 5.43 -14.24 -1.75
CA GLY A 145 4.04 -14.04 -2.13
C GLY A 145 3.06 -14.91 -1.34
N GLN A 146 3.44 -16.16 -1.03
CA GLN A 146 2.65 -17.00 -0.13
C GLN A 146 2.53 -16.35 1.26
N HIS A 147 3.66 -16.00 1.91
CA HIS A 147 3.67 -15.38 3.23
C HIS A 147 2.89 -14.06 3.29
N MET A 148 2.90 -13.27 2.21
CA MET A 148 2.07 -12.07 2.09
C MET A 148 0.57 -12.43 1.99
N SER A 149 0.19 -13.37 1.12
CA SER A 149 -1.22 -13.74 0.88
C SER A 149 -1.88 -14.50 2.04
N THR A 150 -1.09 -15.10 2.93
CA THR A 150 -1.56 -15.75 4.16
C THR A 150 -1.43 -14.85 5.39
N PHE A 151 -1.05 -13.58 5.22
CA PHE A 151 -0.84 -12.61 6.31
C PHE A 151 0.22 -13.03 7.36
N ALA A 152 1.07 -14.01 7.03
CA ALA A 152 2.21 -14.38 7.87
C ALA A 152 3.23 -13.23 8.01
N ILE A 153 3.31 -12.36 7.01
CA ILE A 153 3.93 -11.02 7.11
C ILE A 153 2.87 -9.95 6.84
N ALA A 154 2.26 -9.45 7.93
CA ALA A 154 1.18 -8.47 7.84
C ALA A 154 1.69 -7.03 7.64
N ASP A 155 2.66 -6.62 8.46
CA ASP A 155 3.28 -5.29 8.56
C ASP A 155 3.95 -4.81 7.26
N SER A 156 3.77 -3.54 6.92
CA SER A 156 4.32 -2.91 5.71
C SER A 156 5.84 -2.86 5.67
N ILE A 157 6.52 -2.65 6.80
CA ILE A 157 7.98 -2.54 6.85
C ILE A 157 8.64 -3.93 6.74
N THR A 158 8.16 -4.92 7.49
CA THR A 158 8.58 -6.32 7.35
C THR A 158 8.38 -6.83 5.92
N ARG A 159 7.26 -6.46 5.28
CA ARG A 159 7.00 -6.78 3.87
C ARG A 159 7.98 -6.09 2.92
N LEU A 160 8.31 -4.82 3.16
CA LEU A 160 9.32 -4.07 2.39
C LEU A 160 10.69 -4.75 2.51
N GLU A 161 11.18 -5.00 3.72
CA GLU A 161 12.50 -5.61 3.94
C GLU A 161 12.59 -6.99 3.28
N ALA A 162 11.60 -7.86 3.51
CA ALA A 162 11.56 -9.18 2.90
C ALA A 162 11.52 -9.13 1.35
N THR A 163 10.90 -8.11 0.77
CA THR A 163 10.89 -7.86 -0.69
C THR A 163 12.26 -7.45 -1.21
N LEU A 164 12.95 -6.55 -0.51
CA LEU A 164 14.30 -6.11 -0.87
C LEU A 164 15.31 -7.26 -0.76
N LEU A 165 15.23 -8.07 0.30
CA LEU A 165 16.05 -9.27 0.49
C LEU A 165 15.74 -10.35 -0.58
N ALA A 166 14.49 -10.48 -1.01
CA ALA A 166 14.13 -11.35 -2.12
C ALA A 166 14.72 -10.83 -3.45
N PHE A 167 14.62 -9.53 -3.72
CA PHE A 167 15.21 -8.93 -4.93
C PHE A 167 16.73 -9.01 -4.96
N LYS A 168 17.44 -8.91 -3.83
CA LYS A 168 18.88 -9.23 -3.76
C LYS A 168 19.20 -10.63 -4.30
N LYS A 169 18.43 -11.64 -3.88
CA LYS A 169 18.62 -13.03 -4.37
C LYS A 169 18.27 -13.16 -5.86
N VAL A 170 17.27 -12.42 -6.35
CA VAL A 170 16.96 -12.36 -7.79
C VAL A 170 18.11 -11.75 -8.59
N ILE A 171 18.64 -10.59 -8.15
CA ILE A 171 19.79 -9.89 -8.77
C ILE A 171 21.02 -10.79 -8.82
N ASP A 172 21.34 -11.47 -7.71
CA ASP A 172 22.48 -12.37 -7.62
C ASP A 172 22.35 -13.58 -8.58
N SER A 173 21.16 -14.19 -8.64
CA SER A 173 20.86 -15.32 -9.51
C SER A 173 20.75 -15.02 -11.02
N TYR A 174 20.61 -13.74 -11.40
CA TYR A 174 20.39 -13.33 -12.78
C TYR A 174 21.65 -13.48 -13.65
N THR A 175 21.49 -13.77 -14.94
CA THR A 175 22.58 -13.75 -15.93
C THR A 175 22.09 -13.03 -17.18
N THR A 176 22.84 -12.05 -17.68
CA THR A 176 22.44 -11.31 -18.87
C THR A 176 22.47 -12.20 -20.12
N PRO A 177 21.37 -12.27 -20.91
CA PRO A 177 21.37 -12.98 -22.17
C PRO A 177 22.34 -12.37 -23.20
N HIS A 178 22.90 -13.21 -24.07
CA HIS A 178 23.80 -12.77 -25.14
C HIS A 178 23.15 -11.68 -26.01
N GLY A 179 23.86 -10.55 -26.18
CA GLY A 179 23.39 -9.41 -26.98
C GLY A 179 22.47 -8.42 -26.25
N ALA A 180 22.14 -8.66 -24.97
CA ALA A 180 21.45 -7.70 -24.11
C ALA A 180 22.43 -6.98 -23.17
N THR A 181 22.00 -5.87 -22.57
CA THR A 181 22.70 -5.22 -21.45
C THR A 181 21.91 -5.46 -20.16
N PHE A 182 22.63 -5.54 -19.02
CA PHE A 182 22.04 -5.80 -17.69
C PHE A 182 20.85 -4.88 -17.41
N SER A 183 21.04 -3.56 -17.46
CA SER A 183 20.05 -2.55 -17.04
C SER A 183 18.78 -2.58 -17.88
N ARG A 184 18.89 -2.80 -19.19
CA ARG A 184 17.76 -2.87 -20.13
C ARG A 184 16.94 -4.14 -19.95
N HIS A 185 17.58 -5.30 -19.86
CA HIS A 185 16.89 -6.59 -19.83
C HIS A 185 16.35 -6.94 -18.43
N PHE A 186 17.14 -6.71 -17.37
CA PHE A 186 16.78 -7.08 -16.01
C PHE A 186 15.47 -6.45 -15.55
N THR A 187 15.27 -5.15 -15.82
CA THR A 187 14.07 -4.42 -15.36
C THR A 187 12.78 -4.97 -15.97
N SER A 188 12.75 -5.18 -17.29
CA SER A 188 11.51 -5.57 -18.00
C SER A 188 11.23 -7.07 -17.94
N HIS A 189 12.26 -7.92 -18.06
CA HIS A 189 12.08 -9.37 -18.21
C HIS A 189 12.28 -10.16 -16.92
N VAL A 190 12.93 -9.58 -15.90
CA VAL A 190 13.21 -10.29 -14.64
C VAL A 190 12.49 -9.64 -13.47
N LEU A 191 12.70 -8.35 -13.23
CA LEU A 191 12.16 -7.67 -12.05
C LEU A 191 10.65 -7.43 -12.13
N ASN A 192 10.11 -7.00 -13.28
CA ASN A 192 8.67 -6.77 -13.45
C ASN A 192 7.80 -8.01 -13.15
N PRO A 193 8.08 -9.22 -13.71
CA PRO A 193 7.35 -10.44 -13.35
C PRO A 193 7.31 -10.74 -11.84
N GLN A 194 8.41 -10.45 -11.10
CA GLN A 194 8.42 -10.61 -9.65
C GLN A 194 7.42 -9.65 -8.97
N ILE A 195 7.44 -8.38 -9.37
CA ILE A 195 6.57 -7.33 -8.81
C ILE A 195 5.10 -7.64 -9.13
N GLU A 196 4.80 -8.08 -10.35
CA GLU A 196 3.46 -8.43 -10.80
C GLU A 196 2.91 -9.62 -10.01
N TYR A 197 3.70 -10.67 -9.80
CA TYR A 197 3.32 -11.80 -8.95
C TYR A 197 3.06 -11.39 -7.49
N LEU A 198 3.95 -10.60 -6.87
CA LEU A 198 3.74 -10.12 -5.50
C LEU A 198 2.46 -9.27 -5.38
N THR A 199 2.24 -8.37 -6.34
CA THR A 199 1.03 -7.52 -6.40
C THR A 199 -0.24 -8.35 -6.56
N ALA A 200 -0.17 -9.45 -7.34
CA ALA A 200 -1.29 -10.38 -7.52
C ALA A 200 -1.57 -11.24 -6.28
N CYS A 201 -0.54 -11.55 -5.48
CA CYS A 201 -0.68 -12.26 -4.20
C CYS A 201 -1.30 -11.38 -3.11
N ARG A 202 -0.82 -10.14 -2.96
CA ARG A 202 -1.37 -9.15 -2.02
C ARG A 202 -1.05 -7.72 -2.50
N PRO A 203 -1.99 -6.75 -2.42
CA PRO A 203 -1.74 -5.38 -2.82
C PRO A 203 -0.51 -4.78 -2.12
N MET A 204 0.40 -4.19 -2.89
CA MET A 204 1.65 -3.62 -2.39
C MET A 204 1.38 -2.47 -1.43
N CYS A 205 2.03 -2.44 -0.26
CA CYS A 205 2.01 -1.26 0.60
C CYS A 205 2.82 -0.11 -0.04
N PHE A 206 2.61 1.11 0.45
CA PHE A 206 3.20 2.32 -0.13
C PHE A 206 4.74 2.30 -0.07
N SER A 207 5.32 1.84 1.04
CA SER A 207 6.75 1.56 1.23
C SER A 207 7.34 0.64 0.15
N MET A 208 6.73 -0.53 -0.09
CA MET A 208 7.17 -1.45 -1.16
C MET A 208 7.14 -0.77 -2.53
N GLY A 209 6.08 -0.01 -2.83
CA GLY A 209 5.96 0.74 -4.09
C GLY A 209 7.04 1.81 -4.27
N ASN A 210 7.34 2.55 -3.20
CA ASN A 210 8.38 3.56 -3.18
C ASN A 210 9.78 2.96 -3.34
N ALA A 211 10.09 1.88 -2.62
CA ALA A 211 11.37 1.18 -2.74
C ALA A 211 11.56 0.52 -4.11
N ILE A 212 10.48 0.00 -4.74
CA ILE A 212 10.52 -0.48 -6.13
C ILE A 212 10.84 0.65 -7.12
N ARG A 213 10.25 1.84 -6.92
CA ARG A 213 10.56 3.03 -7.75
C ARG A 213 12.05 3.39 -7.61
N TRP A 214 12.55 3.45 -6.38
CA TRP A 214 13.96 3.70 -6.07
C TRP A 214 14.88 2.63 -6.70
N LEU A 215 14.58 1.34 -6.55
CA LEU A 215 15.41 0.25 -7.09
C LEU A 215 15.48 0.30 -8.62
N LYS A 216 14.34 0.58 -9.29
CA LYS A 216 14.30 0.79 -10.75
C LYS A 216 15.15 1.98 -11.17
N LEU A 217 15.15 3.07 -10.39
CA LEU A 217 16.03 4.22 -10.62
C LEU A 217 17.51 3.82 -10.48
N GLN A 218 17.89 3.06 -9.44
CA GLN A 218 19.28 2.59 -9.30
C GLN A 218 19.72 1.71 -10.46
N ILE A 219 18.87 0.76 -10.92
CA ILE A 219 19.16 -0.08 -12.09
C ILE A 219 19.35 0.77 -13.36
N SER A 220 18.60 1.87 -13.51
CA SER A 220 18.74 2.77 -14.66
C SER A 220 20.00 3.64 -14.63
N LYS A 221 20.63 3.81 -13.45
CA LYS A 221 21.89 4.56 -13.25
C LYS A 221 23.15 3.71 -13.44
N ILE A 222 23.02 2.40 -13.64
CA ILE A 222 24.16 1.50 -13.89
C ILE A 222 24.78 1.80 -15.25
N ASP A 223 26.10 2.00 -15.25
CA ASP A 223 26.90 2.18 -16.46
C ASP A 223 26.84 0.93 -17.35
N ILE A 224 26.77 1.14 -18.66
CA ILE A 224 26.70 0.08 -19.68
C ILE A 224 28.03 -0.67 -19.75
N ASP A 225 29.14 0.02 -19.48
CA ASP A 225 30.50 -0.54 -19.54
C ASP A 225 30.90 -1.29 -18.24
N LEU A 226 30.08 -1.25 -17.18
CA LEU A 226 30.33 -1.93 -15.92
C LEU A 226 30.04 -3.45 -16.04
N PRO A 227 30.98 -4.34 -15.64
CA PRO A 227 30.73 -5.78 -15.67
C PRO A 227 29.55 -6.22 -14.80
N ASP A 228 28.74 -7.16 -15.29
CA ASP A 228 27.58 -7.74 -14.58
C ASP A 228 27.87 -8.13 -13.12
N SER A 229 29.06 -8.70 -12.84
CA SER A 229 29.52 -9.04 -11.49
C SER A 229 29.45 -7.83 -10.54
N ASP A 230 29.93 -6.69 -11.01
CA ASP A 230 30.15 -5.52 -10.18
C ASP A 230 28.91 -4.64 -10.15
N ALA A 231 28.12 -4.62 -11.23
CA ALA A 231 26.75 -4.11 -11.25
C ALA A 231 25.86 -4.81 -10.22
N LYS A 232 25.92 -6.15 -10.11
CA LYS A 232 25.19 -6.91 -9.08
C LYS A 232 25.65 -6.55 -7.67
N LYS A 233 26.96 -6.52 -7.40
CA LYS A 233 27.51 -6.15 -6.09
C LYS A 233 27.05 -4.76 -5.68
N LEU A 234 27.15 -3.79 -6.59
CA LEU A 234 26.72 -2.40 -6.38
C LEU A 234 25.24 -2.31 -6.02
N LEU A 235 24.35 -3.02 -6.74
CA LEU A 235 22.93 -3.06 -6.42
C LEU A 235 22.65 -3.73 -5.08
N CYS A 236 23.27 -4.87 -4.80
CA CYS A 236 23.11 -5.57 -3.53
C CYS A 236 23.55 -4.71 -2.33
N GLN A 237 24.68 -4.01 -2.46
CA GLN A 237 25.17 -3.06 -1.46
C GLN A 237 24.25 -1.84 -1.32
N SER A 238 23.73 -1.31 -2.45
CA SER A 238 22.75 -0.22 -2.43
C SER A 238 21.48 -0.62 -1.67
N ILE A 239 21.01 -1.87 -1.84
CA ILE A 239 19.85 -2.41 -1.10
C ILE A 239 20.18 -2.57 0.40
N ASP A 240 21.38 -3.03 0.76
CA ASP A 240 21.79 -3.12 2.17
C ASP A 240 21.85 -1.74 2.85
N ASN A 241 22.44 -0.74 2.18
CA ASN A 241 22.46 0.64 2.66
C ASN A 241 21.03 1.18 2.81
N PHE A 242 20.14 0.91 1.84
CA PHE A 242 18.74 1.33 1.91
C PHE A 242 18.00 0.72 3.10
N ILE A 243 18.17 -0.59 3.36
CA ILE A 243 17.57 -1.26 4.53
C ILE A 243 18.14 -0.63 5.83
N HIS A 244 19.46 -0.43 5.89
CA HIS A 244 20.08 0.15 7.08
C HIS A 244 19.60 1.58 7.35
N GLU A 245 19.64 2.47 6.36
CA GLU A 245 19.33 3.89 6.52
C GLU A 245 17.82 4.16 6.61
N ARG A 246 17.02 3.60 5.70
CA ARG A 246 15.59 3.93 5.54
C ARG A 246 14.65 3.04 6.34
N ILE A 247 15.17 1.97 6.97
CA ILE A 247 14.40 1.11 7.88
C ILE A 247 15.06 1.10 9.25
N THR A 248 16.28 0.56 9.40
CA THR A 248 16.88 0.31 10.72
C THR A 248 17.19 1.59 11.51
N LEU A 249 17.87 2.56 10.89
CA LEU A 249 18.19 3.83 11.54
C LEU A 249 16.94 4.71 11.71
N ALA A 250 16.03 4.68 10.72
CA ALA A 250 14.78 5.44 10.78
C ALA A 250 13.91 5.02 11.97
N ASP A 251 13.68 3.71 12.13
CA ASP A 251 13.00 3.13 13.29
C ASP A 251 13.67 3.57 14.61
N PHE A 252 15.00 3.45 14.72
CA PHE A 252 15.70 3.80 15.97
C PHE A 252 15.49 5.26 16.38
N VAL A 253 15.58 6.20 15.43
CA VAL A 253 15.35 7.63 15.69
C VAL A 253 13.89 7.90 16.08
N ILE A 254 12.93 7.27 15.40
CA ILE A 254 11.49 7.43 15.71
C ILE A 254 11.16 6.86 17.08
N VAL A 255 11.63 5.64 17.39
CA VAL A 255 11.44 4.97 18.69
C VAL A 255 11.98 5.83 19.82
N LYS A 256 13.19 6.36 19.68
CA LYS A 256 13.78 7.24 20.68
C LYS A 256 12.97 8.54 20.85
N THR A 257 12.66 9.22 19.74
CA THR A 257 11.93 10.50 19.80
C THR A 257 10.53 10.32 20.39
N ALA A 258 9.86 9.20 20.11
CA ALA A 258 8.57 8.85 20.68
C ALA A 258 8.66 8.49 22.17
N ALA A 259 9.70 7.77 22.58
CA ALA A 259 9.97 7.47 23.99
C ALA A 259 10.26 8.75 24.78
N ASP A 260 11.05 9.67 24.22
CA ASP A 260 11.37 10.98 24.80
C ASP A 260 10.10 11.81 25.06
N MET A 261 9.06 11.68 24.22
CA MET A 261 7.78 12.41 24.30
C MET A 261 6.78 11.90 25.35
N ILE A 262 7.01 10.73 25.96
CA ILE A 262 6.19 10.22 27.06
C ILE A 262 6.68 10.85 28.37
N GLU A 263 5.78 11.36 29.21
CA GLU A 263 6.12 11.93 30.52
C GLU A 263 5.80 10.94 31.67
N ASP A 264 6.29 11.23 32.88
CA ASP A 264 5.91 10.47 34.08
C ASP A 264 4.44 10.72 34.46
N ASP A 265 3.82 9.72 35.08
CA ASP A 265 2.40 9.61 35.42
C ASP A 265 1.42 9.70 34.23
N GLU A 266 1.91 9.60 32.99
CA GLU A 266 1.05 9.57 31.80
C GLU A 266 0.22 8.29 31.63
N VAL A 267 -0.89 8.45 30.92
CA VAL A 267 -1.78 7.38 30.51
C VAL A 267 -1.81 7.32 28.99
N VAL A 268 -1.00 6.43 28.43
CA VAL A 268 -0.81 6.30 26.98
C VAL A 268 -1.82 5.32 26.41
N LEU A 269 -2.75 5.80 25.59
CA LEU A 269 -3.65 4.95 24.82
C LEU A 269 -3.01 4.57 23.48
N THR A 270 -3.08 3.28 23.14
CA THR A 270 -2.64 2.73 21.84
C THR A 270 -3.66 1.74 21.28
N TYR A 271 -3.52 1.43 19.99
CA TYR A 271 -4.43 0.58 19.23
C TYR A 271 -3.74 -0.66 18.65
N ALA A 272 -4.33 -1.83 18.89
CA ALA A 272 -3.91 -3.14 18.39
C ALA A 272 -2.41 -3.41 18.65
N HIS A 273 -1.60 -3.56 17.60
CA HIS A 273 -0.14 -3.70 17.68
C HIS A 273 0.53 -3.05 16.47
N HIS A 274 1.59 -2.28 16.73
CA HIS A 274 2.53 -1.77 15.73
C HIS A 274 3.95 -1.77 16.32
N HIS A 275 4.98 -2.13 15.54
CA HIS A 275 6.35 -2.31 16.04
C HIS A 275 6.95 -1.02 16.63
N LEU A 276 6.82 0.11 15.91
CA LEU A 276 7.30 1.42 16.40
C LEU A 276 6.72 1.78 17.77
N VAL A 277 5.40 1.57 17.97
CA VAL A 277 4.72 1.91 19.23
C VAL A 277 5.15 0.96 20.34
N GLU A 278 5.24 -0.35 20.05
CA GLU A 278 5.74 -1.33 21.00
C GLU A 278 7.16 -0.99 21.48
N ARG A 279 8.05 -0.66 20.55
CA ARG A 279 9.44 -0.32 20.86
C ARG A 279 9.56 1.02 21.57
N ALA A 280 8.77 2.03 21.20
CA ALA A 280 8.75 3.32 21.90
C ALA A 280 8.31 3.19 23.37
N LEU A 281 7.25 2.41 23.63
CA LEU A 281 6.77 2.15 24.99
C LEU A 281 7.77 1.32 25.80
N LEU A 282 8.39 0.30 25.22
CA LEU A 282 9.44 -0.47 25.90
C LEU A 282 10.66 0.39 26.21
N HIS A 283 11.11 1.22 25.25
CA HIS A 283 12.28 2.08 25.43
C HIS A 283 12.05 3.18 26.49
N ALA A 284 10.86 3.81 26.49
CA ALA A 284 10.47 4.75 27.54
C ALA A 284 10.51 4.10 28.93
N ARG A 285 10.17 2.80 29.03
CA ARG A 285 10.27 2.05 30.29
C ARG A 285 11.71 1.72 30.68
N GLU A 286 12.55 1.38 29.71
CA GLU A 286 14.01 1.16 29.91
C GLU A 286 14.71 2.44 30.40
N ASP A 287 14.31 3.60 29.88
CA ASP A 287 14.77 4.93 30.33
C ASP A 287 14.25 5.33 31.73
N GLY A 288 13.48 4.45 32.38
CA GLY A 288 13.05 4.59 33.78
C GLY A 288 11.72 5.33 33.98
N LYS A 289 11.01 5.70 32.92
CA LYS A 289 9.74 6.44 33.01
C LYS A 289 8.63 5.60 33.66
N GLN A 290 7.77 6.26 34.43
CA GLN A 290 6.64 5.67 35.12
C GLN A 290 5.34 6.13 34.45
N PHE A 291 4.76 5.28 33.60
CA PHE A 291 3.50 5.54 32.92
C PHE A 291 2.67 4.25 32.86
N ARG A 292 1.38 4.35 32.52
CA ARG A 292 0.52 3.19 32.23
C ARG A 292 0.01 3.23 30.80
N VAL A 293 -0.28 2.05 30.25
CA VAL A 293 -0.80 1.90 28.88
C VAL A 293 -2.25 1.45 28.92
N ILE A 294 -3.08 2.03 28.07
CA ILE A 294 -4.39 1.45 27.73
C ILE A 294 -4.32 0.95 26.29
N LEU A 295 -4.44 -0.35 26.10
CA LEU A 295 -4.43 -0.98 24.79
C LEU A 295 -5.86 -1.34 24.40
N VAL A 296 -6.37 -0.68 23.37
CA VAL A 296 -7.64 -1.05 22.71
C VAL A 296 -7.30 -1.95 21.52
N ASP A 297 -7.97 -3.08 21.36
CA ASP A 297 -7.63 -4.07 20.31
C ASP A 297 -8.75 -4.21 19.26
N ASP A 298 -8.42 -4.81 18.12
CA ASP A 298 -9.40 -5.19 17.10
C ASP A 298 -10.08 -6.51 17.52
N PRO A 299 -11.42 -6.59 17.62
CA PRO A 299 -12.13 -7.77 18.12
C PRO A 299 -11.97 -9.02 17.23
N TYR A 300 -11.55 -8.84 15.97
CA TYR A 300 -11.42 -9.90 14.98
C TYR A 300 -10.00 -10.49 14.90
N GLU A 301 -8.98 -9.64 14.98
CA GLU A 301 -7.57 -10.03 14.87
C GLU A 301 -6.90 -10.23 16.24
N ARG A 302 -7.22 -9.39 17.22
CA ARG A 302 -6.69 -9.42 18.60
C ARG A 302 -5.15 -9.52 18.70
N VAL A 303 -4.46 -8.80 17.82
CA VAL A 303 -2.98 -8.76 17.76
C VAL A 303 -2.38 -8.03 18.97
N GLY A 304 -3.14 -7.13 19.60
CA GLY A 304 -2.77 -6.44 20.82
C GLY A 304 -2.57 -7.33 22.04
N ILE A 305 -3.11 -8.56 22.07
CA ILE A 305 -2.83 -9.54 23.15
C ILE A 305 -1.33 -9.83 23.26
N GLY A 306 -0.61 -9.93 22.12
CA GLY A 306 0.84 -10.15 22.11
C GLY A 306 1.61 -8.94 22.63
N HIS A 307 1.16 -7.74 22.22
CA HIS A 307 1.73 -6.46 22.61
C HIS A 307 1.57 -6.21 24.13
N ALA A 308 0.35 -6.37 24.66
CA ALA A 308 0.05 -6.24 26.09
C ALA A 308 0.91 -7.16 26.96
N LYS A 309 1.13 -8.41 26.54
CA LYS A 309 1.98 -9.37 27.26
C LYS A 309 3.44 -8.93 27.34
N LYS A 310 4.00 -8.38 26.27
CA LYS A 310 5.38 -7.87 26.26
C LYS A 310 5.53 -6.64 27.15
N LEU A 311 4.60 -5.69 27.08
CA LEU A 311 4.57 -4.51 27.95
C LEU A 311 4.46 -4.89 29.44
N ALA A 312 3.55 -5.81 29.77
CA ALA A 312 3.40 -6.31 31.13
C ALA A 312 4.65 -7.06 31.63
N ALA A 313 5.33 -7.82 30.76
CA ALA A 313 6.60 -8.48 31.08
C ALA A 313 7.76 -7.49 31.33
N ALA A 314 7.73 -6.32 30.67
CA ALA A 314 8.64 -5.20 30.94
C ALA A 314 8.22 -4.35 32.17
N GLY A 315 7.19 -4.77 32.91
CA GLY A 315 6.73 -4.07 34.11
C GLY A 315 6.00 -2.75 33.84
N VAL A 316 5.43 -2.57 32.64
CA VAL A 316 4.49 -1.49 32.33
C VAL A 316 3.08 -1.93 32.73
N PRO A 317 2.32 -1.17 33.54
CA PRO A 317 0.91 -1.47 33.81
C PRO A 317 0.08 -1.32 32.53
N VAL A 318 -0.64 -2.37 32.13
CA VAL A 318 -1.50 -2.38 30.93
C VAL A 318 -2.96 -2.65 31.29
N ALA A 319 -3.86 -1.74 30.92
CA ALA A 319 -5.28 -2.02 30.81
C ALA A 319 -5.61 -2.47 29.37
N TYR A 320 -6.24 -3.63 29.19
CA TYR A 320 -6.58 -4.17 27.88
C TYR A 320 -8.09 -4.12 27.63
N ALA A 321 -8.50 -3.50 26.53
CA ALA A 321 -9.87 -3.48 26.03
C ALA A 321 -9.96 -4.29 24.73
N SER A 322 -10.85 -5.28 24.68
CA SER A 322 -10.99 -6.22 23.55
C SER A 322 -11.63 -5.63 22.29
N ASP A 323 -12.25 -4.46 22.41
CA ASP A 323 -13.04 -3.81 21.38
C ASP A 323 -13.20 -2.31 21.69
N MET A 324 -13.80 -1.61 20.73
CA MET A 324 -13.99 -0.17 20.72
C MET A 324 -15.28 0.28 21.45
N GLY A 325 -16.08 -0.63 22.01
CA GLY A 325 -17.41 -0.33 22.55
C GLY A 325 -17.41 0.63 23.73
N ALA A 326 -16.34 0.59 24.54
CA ALA A 326 -16.14 1.48 25.69
C ALA A 326 -15.22 2.69 25.39
N LEU A 327 -14.79 2.88 24.14
CA LEU A 327 -13.68 3.78 23.75
C LEU A 327 -13.77 5.19 24.35
N ARG A 328 -14.97 5.78 24.45
CA ARG A 328 -15.13 7.11 25.06
C ARG A 328 -14.74 7.13 26.53
N THR A 329 -15.16 6.14 27.32
CA THR A 329 -14.78 6.01 28.73
C THR A 329 -13.29 5.73 28.85
N THR A 330 -12.76 4.87 27.99
CA THR A 330 -11.32 4.56 27.91
C THR A 330 -10.47 5.81 27.64
N LEU A 331 -10.92 6.70 26.74
CA LEU A 331 -10.24 7.97 26.45
C LEU A 331 -10.37 9.01 27.57
N GLN A 332 -11.38 8.94 28.46
CA GLN A 332 -11.47 9.85 29.61
C GLN A 332 -10.32 9.64 30.62
N GLU A 333 -9.70 8.46 30.58
CA GLU A 333 -8.55 8.13 31.41
C GLU A 333 -7.20 8.49 30.78
N ALA A 334 -7.15 8.68 29.46
CA ALA A 334 -5.92 8.86 28.70
C ALA A 334 -5.41 10.32 28.71
N THR A 335 -4.09 10.51 28.64
CA THR A 335 -3.44 11.82 28.47
C THR A 335 -2.82 11.98 27.09
N LEU A 336 -2.39 10.86 26.50
CA LEU A 336 -1.71 10.76 25.22
C LEU A 336 -2.30 9.61 24.40
N VAL A 337 -2.59 9.84 23.11
CA VAL A 337 -2.79 8.77 22.14
C VAL A 337 -1.52 8.60 21.32
N LEU A 338 -0.93 7.40 21.37
CA LEU A 338 0.25 7.02 20.59
C LEU A 338 -0.15 5.95 19.57
N THR A 339 -0.10 6.30 18.29
CA THR A 339 -0.44 5.41 17.17
C THR A 339 0.66 5.47 16.11
N ALA A 340 0.56 4.63 15.08
CA ALA A 340 1.48 4.63 13.95
C ALA A 340 0.75 4.55 12.61
N ALA A 341 1.39 5.09 11.57
CA ALA A 341 0.88 5.16 10.22
C ALA A 341 1.50 4.08 9.34
N GLU A 342 0.66 3.41 8.56
CA GLU A 342 1.07 2.53 7.45
C GLU A 342 1.42 3.35 6.20
N ALA A 343 0.87 4.57 6.07
CA ALA A 343 1.33 5.59 5.13
C ALA A 343 0.87 7.00 5.53
N MET A 344 1.56 8.02 5.03
CA MET A 344 1.11 9.42 5.08
C MET A 344 0.87 9.94 3.67
N PHE A 345 -0.35 10.40 3.40
CA PHE A 345 -0.73 11.04 2.14
C PHE A 345 -0.25 12.50 2.09
N SER A 346 -0.11 13.05 0.88
CA SER A 346 0.40 14.42 0.67
C SER A 346 -0.52 15.52 1.19
N ASN A 347 -1.80 15.25 1.42
CA ASN A 347 -2.70 16.16 2.16
C ASN A 347 -2.55 16.07 3.70
N GLY A 348 -1.59 15.30 4.20
CA GLY A 348 -1.39 15.05 5.63
C GLY A 348 -2.38 14.05 6.25
N ALA A 349 -3.22 13.38 5.45
CA ALA A 349 -4.04 12.29 5.97
C ALA A 349 -3.15 11.07 6.28
N MET A 350 -3.37 10.46 7.44
CA MET A 350 -2.72 9.22 7.86
C MET A 350 -3.55 8.03 7.40
N TYR A 351 -2.90 7.09 6.73
CA TYR A 351 -3.40 5.76 6.46
C TYR A 351 -2.91 4.82 7.57
N ALA A 352 -3.82 4.18 8.28
CA ALA A 352 -3.50 3.30 9.40
C ALA A 352 -4.48 2.13 9.47
N ARG A 353 -4.31 1.21 10.42
CA ARG A 353 -5.25 0.11 10.68
C ARG A 353 -6.68 0.63 10.93
N ALA A 354 -7.69 -0.06 10.41
CA ALA A 354 -9.09 0.34 10.57
C ALA A 354 -9.47 0.44 12.06
N GLY A 355 -10.02 1.59 12.46
CA GLY A 355 -10.32 1.96 13.85
C GLY A 355 -9.43 3.09 14.37
N THR A 356 -8.25 3.31 13.79
CA THR A 356 -7.38 4.43 14.18
C THR A 356 -8.05 5.79 13.98
N SER A 357 -8.86 5.95 12.92
CA SER A 357 -9.60 7.20 12.67
C SER A 357 -10.66 7.51 13.71
N ASP A 358 -11.35 6.49 14.25
CA ASP A 358 -12.34 6.65 15.33
C ASP A 358 -11.66 7.09 16.63
N ILE A 359 -10.50 6.49 16.95
CA ILE A 359 -9.69 6.87 18.12
C ILE A 359 -9.18 8.30 17.97
N ALA A 360 -8.55 8.64 16.84
CA ALA A 360 -7.96 9.97 16.63
C ALA A 360 -9.01 11.08 16.64
N MET A 361 -10.19 10.84 16.05
CA MET A 361 -11.31 11.78 16.06
C MET A 361 -11.82 12.03 17.49
N LEU A 362 -12.13 10.96 18.23
CA LEU A 362 -12.70 11.08 19.57
C LEU A 362 -11.67 11.62 20.59
N ALA A 363 -10.39 11.27 20.45
CA ALA A 363 -9.30 11.84 21.23
C ALA A 363 -9.16 13.36 21.00
N THR A 364 -9.23 13.80 19.74
CA THR A 364 -9.18 15.23 19.39
C THR A 364 -10.37 15.99 19.95
N ASP A 365 -11.59 15.44 19.85
CA ASP A 365 -12.81 16.03 20.43
C ASP A 365 -12.75 16.14 21.98
N MET A 366 -11.91 15.34 22.62
CA MET A 366 -11.65 15.35 24.07
C MET A 366 -10.41 16.18 24.45
N GLY A 367 -9.74 16.82 23.48
CA GLY A 367 -8.56 17.67 23.70
C GLY A 367 -7.25 16.91 23.95
N LEU A 368 -7.21 15.60 23.69
CA LEU A 368 -6.02 14.78 23.87
C LEU A 368 -5.04 14.95 22.71
N ARG A 369 -3.74 14.81 22.99
CA ARG A 369 -2.72 14.83 21.92
C ARG A 369 -2.69 13.49 21.20
N VAL A 370 -2.71 13.53 19.87
CA VAL A 370 -2.58 12.35 18.98
C VAL A 370 -1.22 12.39 18.30
N VAL A 371 -0.35 11.47 18.67
CA VAL A 371 1.01 11.31 18.14
C VAL A 371 1.01 10.14 17.15
N ALA A 372 1.37 10.42 15.89
CA ALA A 372 1.48 9.41 14.84
C ALA A 372 2.97 9.13 14.52
N LEU A 373 3.40 7.89 14.69
CA LEU A 373 4.75 7.45 14.32
C LEU A 373 4.76 6.97 12.86
N CYS A 374 5.72 7.41 12.04
CA CYS A 374 5.81 6.98 10.64
C CYS A 374 7.24 7.11 10.10
N GLU A 375 7.77 6.06 9.48
CA GLU A 375 8.99 6.13 8.68
C GLU A 375 8.76 6.93 7.40
N SER A 376 9.70 7.77 6.97
CA SER A 376 9.52 8.60 5.78
C SER A 376 9.33 7.81 4.48
N ILE A 377 9.76 6.54 4.43
CA ILE A 377 9.57 5.66 3.27
C ILE A 377 8.08 5.30 3.04
N ASN A 378 7.24 5.42 4.07
CA ASN A 378 5.80 5.22 4.00
C ASN A 378 5.03 6.47 3.50
N PHE A 379 5.71 7.59 3.19
CA PHE A 379 5.06 8.79 2.66
C PHE A 379 4.69 8.63 1.18
N THR A 380 3.61 9.28 0.72
CA THR A 380 3.19 9.20 -0.68
C THR A 380 2.67 10.54 -1.22
N GLU A 381 2.99 10.83 -2.48
CA GLU A 381 2.44 11.98 -3.23
C GLU A 381 0.91 11.91 -3.38
N ARG A 382 0.33 10.72 -3.27
CA ARG A 382 -1.11 10.49 -3.40
C ARG A 382 -1.88 11.24 -2.31
N VAL A 383 -3.13 11.56 -2.63
CA VAL A 383 -4.11 12.18 -1.72
C VAL A 383 -5.25 11.20 -1.49
N SER A 384 -5.68 11.01 -0.24
CA SER A 384 -6.96 10.36 0.09
C SER A 384 -7.81 11.24 1.01
N ILE A 385 -9.13 11.19 0.81
CA ILE A 385 -10.12 11.97 1.57
C ILE A 385 -11.07 11.06 2.37
N ASP A 386 -11.10 9.78 2.00
CA ASP A 386 -11.92 8.70 2.56
C ASP A 386 -11.09 7.40 2.75
N SER A 387 -11.73 6.40 3.35
CA SER A 387 -11.17 5.06 3.57
C SER A 387 -11.53 4.05 2.47
N LEU A 388 -12.02 4.49 1.30
CA LEU A 388 -12.50 3.63 0.21
C LEU A 388 -11.69 3.78 -1.09
N THR A 389 -10.94 4.86 -1.24
CA THR A 389 -10.11 5.14 -2.44
C THR A 389 -8.87 4.24 -2.50
N TYR A 390 -8.21 4.03 -1.36
CA TYR A 390 -7.10 3.09 -1.20
C TYR A 390 -7.39 2.24 0.03
N ASN A 391 -7.67 0.95 -0.15
CA ASN A 391 -7.85 0.02 0.96
C ASN A 391 -7.69 -1.44 0.51
N GLU A 392 -7.60 -2.33 1.48
CA GLU A 392 -7.55 -3.78 1.32
C GLU A 392 -8.72 -4.42 2.09
N ILE A 393 -9.41 -5.37 1.47
CA ILE A 393 -10.46 -6.18 2.09
C ILE A 393 -9.85 -7.40 2.77
N ASP A 394 -10.33 -7.71 3.97
CA ASP A 394 -10.07 -8.95 4.70
C ASP A 394 -10.70 -10.16 3.94
N PRO A 395 -9.90 -11.06 3.35
CA PRO A 395 -10.43 -12.18 2.57
C PRO A 395 -11.15 -13.24 3.42
N GLU A 396 -10.91 -13.28 4.74
CA GLU A 396 -11.59 -14.21 5.64
C GLU A 396 -12.92 -13.66 6.16
N ARG A 397 -13.18 -12.37 5.92
CA ARG A 397 -14.37 -11.63 6.38
C ARG A 397 -15.02 -10.81 5.26
N SER A 398 -15.11 -11.39 4.06
CA SER A 398 -15.80 -10.80 2.90
C SER A 398 -16.91 -11.72 2.38
N THR A 399 -18.14 -11.23 2.44
CA THR A 399 -19.38 -11.93 2.05
C THR A 399 -20.21 -11.07 1.09
N ASP A 400 -21.29 -11.63 0.54
CA ASP A 400 -22.21 -10.90 -0.34
C ASP A 400 -22.93 -9.72 0.36
N GLU A 401 -23.06 -9.75 1.69
CA GLU A 401 -23.80 -8.74 2.47
C GLU A 401 -22.88 -7.77 3.24
N ALA A 402 -21.70 -8.23 3.67
CA ALA A 402 -20.76 -7.45 4.46
C ALA A 402 -19.30 -7.85 4.18
N PHE A 403 -18.41 -6.87 4.22
CA PHE A 403 -16.96 -7.07 4.14
C PHE A 403 -16.25 -6.18 5.18
N ARG A 404 -15.05 -6.60 5.60
CA ARG A 404 -14.19 -5.82 6.51
C ARG A 404 -13.05 -5.17 5.73
N LEU A 405 -12.86 -3.87 5.96
CA LEU A 405 -11.67 -3.13 5.54
C LEU A 405 -10.56 -3.33 6.57
N LEU A 406 -9.31 -3.45 6.10
CA LEU A 406 -8.14 -3.61 6.99
C LEU A 406 -7.58 -2.27 7.48
N PHE A 407 -7.81 -1.18 6.73
CA PHE A 407 -7.23 0.13 7.00
C PHE A 407 -8.29 1.25 7.02
N ASP A 408 -7.92 2.43 7.51
CA ASP A 408 -8.71 3.66 7.39
C ASP A 408 -7.83 4.89 7.10
N THR A 409 -8.49 6.00 6.75
CA THR A 409 -7.86 7.29 6.48
C THR A 409 -8.25 8.30 7.56
N THR A 410 -7.34 8.58 8.48
CA THR A 410 -7.44 9.65 9.48
C THR A 410 -7.04 10.99 8.87
N ARG A 411 -7.85 12.04 9.04
CA ARG A 411 -7.54 13.38 8.49
C ARG A 411 -6.49 14.11 9.34
N ASP A 412 -5.68 14.93 8.67
CA ASP A 412 -4.63 15.79 9.23
C ASP A 412 -5.05 16.55 10.49
N LYS A 413 -6.28 17.08 10.53
CA LYS A 413 -6.83 17.84 11.66
C LYS A 413 -6.99 17.06 12.97
N PHE A 414 -6.91 15.73 12.92
CA PHE A 414 -7.00 14.83 14.08
C PHE A 414 -5.63 14.30 14.52
N ILE A 415 -4.54 14.84 13.95
CA ILE A 415 -3.16 14.42 14.21
C ILE A 415 -2.42 15.63 14.77
N SER A 416 -2.02 15.57 16.04
CA SER A 416 -1.32 16.70 16.69
C SER A 416 0.11 16.83 16.16
N VAL A 417 0.79 15.69 15.96
CA VAL A 417 2.19 15.64 15.50
C VAL A 417 2.47 14.29 14.83
N VAL A 418 3.32 14.34 13.80
CA VAL A 418 3.89 13.17 13.15
C VAL A 418 5.37 13.08 13.54
N VAL A 419 5.79 11.95 14.08
CA VAL A 419 7.19 11.66 14.45
C VAL A 419 7.82 10.85 13.33
N THR A 420 8.93 11.38 12.79
CA THR A 420 9.69 10.77 11.69
C THR A 420 11.17 10.74 12.06
N GLU A 421 12.00 10.04 11.27
CA GLU A 421 13.46 10.07 11.42
C GLU A 421 14.08 11.45 11.11
N LEU A 422 13.30 12.35 10.49
CA LEU A 422 13.65 13.75 10.26
C LEU A 422 13.23 14.67 11.41
N GLY A 423 12.67 14.10 12.49
CA GLY A 423 12.16 14.80 13.67
C GLY A 423 10.64 14.97 13.67
N ASN A 424 10.16 15.75 14.66
CA ASN A 424 8.75 16.03 14.88
C ASN A 424 8.22 17.06 13.88
N THR A 425 7.10 16.75 13.23
CA THR A 425 6.54 17.59 12.18
C THR A 425 5.01 17.65 12.23
N SER A 426 4.41 18.63 11.56
CA SER A 426 2.97 18.65 11.33
C SER A 426 2.62 17.70 10.19
N ALA A 427 1.47 17.03 10.27
CA ALA A 427 0.94 16.21 9.17
C ALA A 427 0.86 17.00 7.84
N LYS A 428 0.65 18.32 7.89
CA LYS A 428 0.62 19.20 6.71
C LYS A 428 1.98 19.39 6.02
N SER A 429 3.09 19.01 6.67
CA SER A 429 4.46 19.15 6.14
C SER A 429 4.90 17.99 5.24
N VAL A 430 4.10 16.94 5.07
CA VAL A 430 4.42 15.76 4.24
C VAL A 430 4.90 16.14 2.83
N PRO A 431 4.30 17.09 2.08
CA PRO A 431 4.79 17.52 0.76
C PRO A 431 6.13 18.26 0.77
N ALA A 432 6.53 18.86 1.90
CA ALA A 432 7.85 19.48 2.03
C ALA A 432 8.92 18.41 2.27
N ILE A 433 8.58 17.38 3.06
CA ILE A 433 9.45 16.22 3.31
C ILE A 433 9.63 15.39 2.03
N LEU A 434 8.56 15.10 1.29
CA LEU A 434 8.64 14.36 0.02
C LEU A 434 9.60 15.01 -0.98
N ARG A 435 9.47 16.34 -1.21
CA ARG A 435 10.40 17.07 -2.09
C ARG A 435 11.86 16.97 -1.63
N LYS A 436 12.11 17.11 -0.32
CA LYS A 436 13.46 16.94 0.24
C LYS A 436 14.01 15.52 0.05
N LEU A 437 13.15 14.49 0.01
CA LEU A 437 13.52 13.10 -0.23
C LEU A 437 13.70 12.76 -1.72
N GLU A 438 13.26 13.62 -2.64
CA GLU A 438 13.49 13.50 -4.09
C GLU A 438 14.78 14.19 -4.53
N GLU A 439 15.27 15.15 -3.75
CA GLU A 439 16.56 15.84 -3.92
C GLU A 439 17.76 15.01 -3.42
N LEU A 440 17.51 13.88 -2.73
CA LEU A 440 18.51 12.97 -2.13
C LEU A 440 18.58 11.62 -2.88
#